data_AF-A0A354WZY8-F1
#
_entry.id   AF-A0A354WZY8-F1
#
_cell.length_a   1.000
_cell.length_b   1.000
_cell.length_c   1.000
_cell.angle_alpha   90.00
_cell.angle_beta   90.00
_cell.angle_gamma   90.00
#
_symmetry.space_group_name_H-M   'P 1'
#
loop_
_entity.id
_entity.type
_entity.pdbx_description
1 polymer ?
#
loop_
_entity_poly.entity_id
_entity_poly.type
_entity_poly.pdbx_seq_one_letter_code
_entity_poly.pdbx_strand_id
1 'polypeptide(L)' 'KKVRYNFKTKKAFISNVVTQQGEGHIVANDAKKNADNSFYMRNAKYTTCDHHDHPHFYLNLSRAKVRPEKDV' A
#
# COMPACT_ATOMS: atom_id res chain seq x y z
N LYS A 1 -11.39 7.45 5.22
CA LYS A 1 -10.95 6.43 4.23
C LYS A 1 -11.89 6.50 3.03
N LYS A 2 -11.39 6.67 1.80
CA LYS A 2 -12.21 6.80 0.58
C LYS A 2 -11.69 5.85 -0.49
N VAL A 3 -12.59 5.13 -1.17
CA VAL A 3 -12.25 4.23 -2.27
C VAL A 3 -13.03 4.66 -3.51
N ARG A 4 -12.32 4.80 -4.63
CA ARG A 4 -12.90 5.02 -5.97
C ARG A 4 -12.51 3.85 -6.85
N TYR A 5 -13.48 3.01 -7.19
CA TYR A 5 -13.26 1.85 -8.06
C TYR A 5 -13.89 2.08 -9.43
N ASN A 6 -13.17 1.69 -10.49
CA ASN A 6 -13.65 1.72 -11.86
C ASN A 6 -13.90 0.28 -12.33
N PHE A 7 -15.18 -0.09 -12.50
CA PHE A 7 -15.56 -1.44 -12.91
C PHE A 7 -15.11 -1.82 -14.32
N LYS A 8 -15.03 -0.86 -15.25
CA LYS A 8 -14.58 -1.11 -16.64
C LYS A 8 -13.10 -1.46 -16.72
N THR A 9 -12.27 -0.69 -16.01
CA THR A 9 -10.79 -0.86 -16.04
C THR A 9 -10.24 -1.68 -14.88
N LYS A 10 -11.08 -2.05 -13.91
CA LYS A 10 -10.71 -2.73 -12.66
C LYS A 10 -9.66 -1.99 -11.82
N LYS A 11 -9.51 -0.68 -12.03
CA LYS A 11 -8.57 0.18 -11.30
C LYS A 11 -9.25 0.76 -10.06
N ALA A 12 -8.52 0.81 -8.94
CA ALA A 12 -8.98 1.43 -7.71
C ALA A 12 -8.03 2.56 -7.28
N PHE A 13 -8.56 3.67 -6.80
CA PHE A 13 -7.83 4.66 -6.01
C PHE A 13 -8.34 4.60 -4.57
N ILE A 14 -7.44 4.45 -3.62
CA ILE A 14 -7.71 4.21 -2.21
C ILE A 14 -6.92 5.26 -1.42
N SER A 15 -7.61 6.03 -0.60
CA SER A 15 -6.99 6.96 0.36
C SER A 15 -6.92 6.30 1.74
N ASN A 16 -5.72 6.31 2.33
CA ASN A 16 -5.31 5.65 3.57
C ASN A 16 -5.47 4.12 3.50
N VAL A 17 -4.54 3.46 2.82
CA VAL A 17 -4.46 2.00 2.77
C VAL A 17 -3.47 1.50 3.81
N VAL A 18 -3.81 0.40 4.46
CA VAL A 18 -2.88 -0.39 5.26
C VAL A 18 -2.82 -1.77 4.60
N THR A 19 -1.62 -2.20 4.23
CA THR A 19 -1.39 -3.52 3.66
C THR A 19 -0.39 -4.27 4.52
N GLN A 20 -0.60 -5.55 4.72
CA GLN A 20 0.33 -6.42 5.46
C GLN A 20 1.08 -7.30 4.45
N GLN A 21 2.39 -7.37 4.60
CA GLN A 21 3.27 -8.23 3.82
C GLN A 21 4.18 -8.99 4.78
N GLY A 22 3.95 -10.30 4.93
CA GLY A 22 4.63 -11.10 5.94
C GLY A 22 4.43 -10.50 7.35
N GLU A 23 5.53 -10.19 8.01
CA GLU A 23 5.56 -9.56 9.34
C GLU A 23 5.58 -8.02 9.30
N GLY A 24 5.52 -7.42 8.10
CA GLY A 24 5.56 -5.97 7.92
C GLY A 24 4.21 -5.35 7.54
N HIS A 25 4.02 -4.10 7.92
CA HIS A 25 2.89 -3.26 7.58
C HIS A 25 3.32 -2.07 6.73
N ILE A 26 2.62 -1.87 5.60
CA ILE A 26 2.74 -0.68 4.76
C ILE A 26 1.50 0.16 4.95
N VAL A 27 1.68 1.35 5.51
CA VAL A 27 0.64 2.37 5.65
C VAL A 27 0.89 3.44 4.59
N ALA A 28 -0.03 3.63 3.65
CA ALA A 28 0.11 4.64 2.60
C ALA A 28 -1.09 5.58 2.54
N ASN A 29 -0.82 6.87 2.33
CA ASN A 29 -1.87 7.89 2.22
C ASN A 29 -2.64 7.75 0.91
N ASP A 30 -1.95 7.49 -0.21
CA ASP A 30 -2.57 7.27 -1.49
C ASP A 30 -2.09 5.94 -2.08
N ALA A 31 -3.04 5.10 -2.48
CA ALA A 31 -2.77 3.88 -3.19
C ALA A 31 -3.65 3.73 -4.42
N LYS A 32 -3.06 3.16 -5.48
CA LYS A 32 -3.72 2.82 -6.71
C LYS A 32 -3.56 1.34 -6.98
N LYS A 33 -4.67 0.61 -7.00
CA LYS A 33 -4.74 -0.77 -7.46
C LYS A 33 -4.93 -0.79 -8.98
N ASN A 34 -4.12 -1.58 -9.68
CA ASN A 34 -4.26 -1.80 -11.11
C ASN A 34 -4.97 -3.13 -11.40
N ALA A 35 -5.29 -3.36 -12.67
CA ALA A 35 -5.97 -4.56 -13.13
C ALA A 35 -5.12 -5.83 -12.98
N ASP A 36 -3.80 -5.71 -13.03
CA ASP A 36 -2.80 -6.77 -12.78
C ASP A 36 -2.60 -7.03 -11.27
N ASN A 37 -3.49 -6.51 -10.41
CA ASN A 37 -3.36 -6.50 -8.96
C ASN A 37 -2.07 -5.83 -8.41
N SER A 38 -1.28 -5.14 -9.24
CA SER A 38 -0.18 -4.32 -8.73
C SER A 38 -0.72 -3.09 -8.00
N PHE A 39 -0.02 -2.68 -6.95
CA PHE A 39 -0.34 -1.49 -6.17
C PHE A 39 0.76 -0.45 -6.32
N TYR A 40 0.38 0.77 -6.70
CA TYR A 40 1.24 1.94 -6.58
C TYR A 40 0.84 2.71 -5.34
N MET A 41 1.80 3.02 -4.48
CA MET A 41 1.58 3.76 -3.25
C MET A 41 2.44 5.01 -3.23
N ARG A 42 1.91 6.08 -2.63
CA ARG A 42 2.61 7.35 -2.43
C ARG A 42 2.53 7.74 -0.96
N ASN A 43 3.63 8.31 -0.47
CA ASN A 43 3.79 8.71 0.94
C ASN A 43 3.44 7.54 1.86
N ALA A 44 4.13 6.43 1.65
CA ALA A 44 3.97 5.19 2.39
C ALA A 44 5.03 5.06 3.49
N LYS A 45 4.68 4.35 4.55
CA LYS A 45 5.57 3.98 5.65
C LYS A 45 5.55 2.47 5.78
N TYR A 46 6.71 1.83 5.69
CA TYR A 46 6.86 0.41 6.04
C TYR A 46 7.41 0.29 7.45
N THR A 47 6.76 -0.51 8.28
CA THR A 47 7.21 -0.82 9.64
C THR A 47 6.85 -2.26 9.96
N THR A 48 7.64 -2.94 10.78
CA THR A 48 7.25 -4.23 11.37
C THR A 48 6.75 -4.05 12.81
N CYS A 49 6.57 -2.81 13.26
CA CYS A 49 5.96 -2.53 14.56
C CYS A 49 4.44 -2.68 14.47
N ASP A 50 3.84 -3.27 15.51
CA ASP A 50 2.37 -3.39 15.62
C ASP A 50 1.70 -2.02 15.84
N HIS A 51 2.44 -1.04 16.39
CA HIS A 51 1.97 0.34 16.55
C HIS A 51 2.10 1.13 15.24
N HIS A 52 0.99 1.24 14.50
CA HIS A 52 0.98 1.89 13.17
C HIS A 52 0.97 3.42 13.23
N ASP A 53 0.42 4.02 14.30
CA ASP A 53 0.39 5.49 14.45
C ASP A 53 1.76 6.05 14.86
N HIS A 54 2.46 5.36 15.77
CA HIS A 54 3.78 5.74 16.30
C HIS A 54 4.75 4.54 16.26
N PRO A 55 5.18 4.10 15.07
CA PRO A 55 6.14 3.01 14.98
C PRO A 55 7.51 3.49 15.49
N HIS A 56 8.21 2.64 16.26
CA HIS A 56 9.56 2.93 16.74
C HIS A 56 10.55 3.17 15.59
N PHE A 57 10.29 2.54 14.45
CA PHE A 57 11.01 2.81 13.21
C PHE A 57 10.07 2.62 12.01
N TYR A 58 10.32 3.40 10.97
CA TYR A 58 9.65 3.19 9.69
C TYR A 58 10.61 3.53 8.55
N LEU A 59 10.47 2.80 7.45
CA LEU A 59 11.05 3.19 6.17
C LEU A 59 10.09 4.17 5.49
N ASN A 60 10.58 5.38 5.23
CA ASN A 60 9.81 6.39 4.52
C ASN A 60 9.86 6.12 3.01
N LEU A 61 8.75 5.69 2.44
CA LEU A 61 8.61 5.33 1.04
C LEU A 61 7.83 6.43 0.32
N SER A 62 8.54 7.39 -0.30
CA SER A 62 7.91 8.47 -1.09
C SER A 62 7.05 7.89 -2.23
N ARG A 63 7.52 6.81 -2.84
CA ARG A 63 6.82 6.01 -3.85
C ARG A 63 7.15 4.54 -3.62
N ALA A 64 6.13 3.69 -3.63
CA ALA A 64 6.31 2.24 -3.58
C ALA A 64 5.48 1.57 -4.68
N LYS A 65 6.00 0.49 -5.23
CA LYS A 65 5.27 -0.41 -6.11
C LYS A 65 5.29 -1.79 -5.49
N VAL A 66 4.11 -2.34 -5.23
CA VAL A 66 3.94 -3.70 -4.75
C VAL A 66 3.38 -4.53 -5.89
N ARG A 67 4.05 -5.64 -6.19
CA ARG A 67 3.54 -6.67 -7.09
C ARG A 67 3.17 -7.90 -6.25
N PRO A 68 1.98 -8.47 -6.44
CA PRO A 68 1.55 -9.66 -5.70
C PRO A 68 2.23 -10.95 -6.19
N GLU A 69 2.84 -10.94 -7.38
CA GLU A 69 3.58 -12.08 -7.89
C GLU A 69 4.98 -12.17 -7.25
N LYS A 70 5.36 -13.38 -6.88
CA LYS A 70 6.68 -13.77 -6.41
C LYS A 70 7.62 -13.68 -7.62
N ASP A 71 8.64 -12.81 -7.60
CA ASP A 71 9.81 -12.98 -8.46
C ASP A 71 10.58 -14.20 -7.89
N VAL A 72 10.27 -15.40 -8.40
CA VAL A 72 11.06 -16.63 -8.16
C VAL A 72 12.07 -16.77 -9.30
#